data_AF-A0A7X7J4V1-F1
#
_entry.id   AF-A0A7X7J4V1-F1
#
_cell.length_a   1.000
_cell.length_b   1.000
_cell.length_c   1.000
_cell.angle_alpha   90.00
_cell.angle_beta   90.00
_cell.angle_gamma   90.00
#
_symmetry.space_group_name_H-M   'P 1'
#
loop_
_entity.id
_entity.type
_entity.pdbx_description
1 polymer ?
#
loop_
_entity_poly.entity_id
_entity_poly.type
_entity_poly.pdbx_seq_one_letter_code
_entity_poly.pdbx_strand_id
1 'polypeptide(L)'
;MKKLIIASLCVFALFNVLMAQETKQETKKDFSDILPQKGHFSLGMDMANFIRFIGNSNSANGTFAFPNYNMVTSSQQSIMFNPTIFGKYFLTDKSAVRLRLGIGINNDTRRQFIYDDVANLSNPLANNWLTEAQTVDVMKEYNTQVELGIGYEYRRTLWRVQGYAGAEVFAAYVFHKEYYKRGNTMSFTNQTPTTYDFTTGVVGNPAIRLMEVRGGNAINYGGTIFTGADLFLSKNISIGAEFDLFIFGTYTTEEV
;
A
#
# COMPACT_ATOMS: atom_id res chain seq x y z
N MET A 1 27.23 -2.57 -38.35
CA MET A 1 27.13 -1.66 -37.18
C MET A 1 27.00 -0.17 -37.58
N LYS A 2 27.83 0.38 -38.48
CA LYS A 2 27.73 1.79 -38.91
C LYS A 2 26.39 2.19 -39.57
N LYS A 3 25.71 1.26 -40.27
CA LYS A 3 24.41 1.52 -40.93
C LYS A 3 23.21 1.57 -39.96
N LEU A 4 23.32 0.96 -38.77
CA LEU A 4 22.26 0.96 -37.75
C LEU A 4 22.31 2.24 -36.89
N ILE A 5 23.49 2.83 -36.70
CA ILE A 5 23.66 4.10 -35.98
C ILE A 5 23.06 5.27 -36.79
N ILE A 6 23.22 5.26 -38.11
CA ILE A 6 22.66 6.29 -39.00
C ILE A 6 21.12 6.22 -39.03
N ALA A 7 20.54 5.02 -39.02
CA ALA A 7 19.09 4.84 -38.94
C ALA A 7 18.52 5.33 -37.60
N SER A 8 19.22 5.10 -36.48
CA SER A 8 18.81 5.61 -35.16
C SER A 8 18.90 7.13 -35.07
N LEU A 9 19.89 7.76 -35.72
CA LEU A 9 20.04 9.22 -35.72
C LEU A 9 18.96 9.91 -36.56
N CYS A 10 18.56 9.31 -37.69
CA CYS A 10 17.48 9.83 -38.54
C CYS A 10 16.11 9.76 -37.87
N VAL A 11 15.84 8.71 -37.07
CA VAL A 11 14.58 8.61 -36.32
C VAL A 11 14.50 9.67 -35.22
N PHE A 12 15.59 9.97 -34.50
CA PHE A 12 15.63 11.05 -33.52
C PHE A 12 15.55 12.46 -34.14
N ALA A 13 16.10 12.65 -35.35
CA ALA A 13 15.97 13.92 -36.06
C ALA A 13 14.54 14.18 -36.57
N LEU A 14 13.80 13.13 -36.97
CA LEU A 14 12.41 13.25 -37.43
C LEU A 14 11.43 13.57 -36.28
N PHE A 15 11.71 13.16 -35.05
CA PHE A 15 10.91 13.56 -33.87
C PHE A 15 11.02 15.07 -33.56
N ASN A 16 12.14 15.72 -33.89
CA ASN A 16 12.31 17.16 -33.66
C ASN A 16 11.61 18.00 -34.75
N VAL A 17 11.53 17.51 -35.99
CA VAL A 17 10.88 18.23 -37.09
C VAL A 17 9.35 18.16 -37.00
N LEU A 18 8.79 17.05 -36.50
CA LEU A 18 7.35 16.93 -36.21
C LEU A 18 6.86 17.84 -35.07
N MET A 19 7.78 18.37 -34.24
CA MET A 19 7.48 19.34 -33.17
C MET A 19 7.77 20.80 -33.58
N ALA A 20 8.26 21.05 -34.79
CA ALA A 20 8.77 22.37 -35.21
C ALA A 20 8.00 23.04 -36.36
N GLN A 21 6.87 22.47 -36.80
CA GLN A 21 6.05 23.07 -37.86
C GLN A 21 4.67 23.49 -37.33
N GLU A 22 4.58 24.74 -36.86
CA GLU A 22 3.46 25.65 -37.14
C GLU A 22 3.81 27.08 -36.66
N THR A 23 4.64 27.76 -37.45
CA THR A 23 4.77 29.23 -37.38
C THR A 23 3.52 29.85 -38.00
N LYS A 24 2.48 30.03 -37.19
CA LYS A 24 1.37 30.97 -37.47
C LYS A 24 0.96 31.64 -36.16
N GLN A 25 1.39 32.89 -36.00
CA GLN A 25 0.73 33.95 -35.22
C GLN A 25 -0.05 33.44 -33.99
N GLU A 26 0.62 33.26 -32.85
CA GLU A 26 -0.01 32.82 -31.62
C GLU A 26 -0.94 33.90 -31.05
N THR A 27 -2.18 33.97 -31.54
CA THR A 27 -3.30 34.07 -30.60
C THR A 27 -3.12 32.92 -29.63
N LYS A 28 -2.81 33.20 -28.34
CA LYS A 28 -2.70 32.19 -27.28
C LYS A 28 -3.76 31.12 -27.52
N LYS A 29 -3.33 29.93 -27.95
CA LYS A 29 -4.24 28.83 -28.24
C LYS A 29 -4.98 28.55 -26.94
N ASP A 30 -6.27 28.89 -26.91
CA ASP A 30 -7.05 28.80 -25.69
C ASP A 30 -7.33 27.31 -25.43
N PHE A 31 -6.80 26.81 -24.33
CA PHE A 31 -6.99 25.43 -23.89
C PHE A 31 -8.08 25.35 -22.81
N SER A 32 -8.94 26.37 -22.70
CA SER A 32 -10.10 26.36 -21.80
C SER A 32 -11.02 25.15 -22.02
N ASP A 33 -11.16 24.68 -23.27
CA ASP A 33 -12.03 23.54 -23.64
C ASP A 33 -11.59 22.17 -23.09
N ILE A 34 -10.31 22.01 -22.76
CA ILE A 34 -9.80 20.75 -22.20
C ILE A 34 -9.93 20.69 -20.68
N LEU A 35 -10.29 21.80 -20.04
CA LEU A 35 -10.35 21.89 -18.60
C LEU A 35 -11.73 21.52 -18.08
N PRO A 36 -11.83 21.03 -16.84
CA PRO A 36 -13.12 20.79 -16.22
C PRO A 36 -13.89 22.10 -16.04
N GLN A 37 -15.18 22.06 -16.35
CA GLN A 37 -16.09 23.19 -16.21
C GLN A 37 -17.03 22.96 -15.02
N LYS A 38 -17.69 24.02 -14.57
CA LYS A 38 -18.76 23.92 -13.56
C LYS A 38 -19.75 22.79 -13.86
N GLY A 39 -20.05 21.98 -12.85
CA GLY A 39 -20.99 20.87 -12.92
C GLY A 39 -20.39 19.55 -13.41
N HIS A 40 -19.12 19.54 -13.84
CA HIS A 40 -18.45 18.30 -14.21
C HIS A 40 -18.06 17.49 -12.97
N PHE A 41 -17.79 16.20 -13.20
CA PHE A 41 -17.20 15.29 -12.22
C PHE A 41 -15.86 14.81 -12.73
N SER A 42 -14.91 14.59 -11.82
CA SER A 42 -13.67 13.88 -12.14
C SER A 42 -13.44 12.76 -11.12
N LEU A 43 -12.90 11.65 -11.62
CA LEU A 43 -12.43 10.55 -10.79
C LEU A 43 -10.89 10.51 -10.90
N GLY A 44 -10.22 10.64 -9.78
CA GLY A 44 -8.78 10.48 -9.65
C GLY A 44 -8.45 9.23 -8.84
N MET A 45 -7.26 8.69 -9.05
CA MET A 45 -6.70 7.62 -8.24
C MET A 45 -5.26 7.93 -7.89
N ASP A 46 -4.84 7.55 -6.69
CA ASP A 46 -3.44 7.63 -6.30
C ASP A 46 -2.62 6.58 -7.07
N MET A 47 -1.77 7.07 -7.97
CA MET A 47 -0.92 6.24 -8.81
C MET A 47 0.36 5.80 -8.11
N ALA A 48 0.72 6.36 -6.95
CA ALA A 48 1.95 5.98 -6.24
C ALA A 48 1.94 4.49 -5.87
N ASN A 49 0.82 3.99 -5.37
CA ASN A 49 0.66 2.57 -5.02
C ASN A 49 0.61 1.67 -6.27
N PHE A 50 0.04 2.14 -7.38
CA PHE A 50 0.03 1.41 -8.64
C PHE A 50 1.43 1.30 -9.26
N ILE A 51 2.20 2.40 -9.25
CA ILE A 51 3.58 2.43 -9.71
C ILE A 51 4.46 1.53 -8.85
N ARG A 52 4.29 1.54 -7.51
CA ARG A 52 4.99 0.61 -6.61
C ARG A 52 4.64 -0.85 -6.90
N PHE A 53 3.38 -1.15 -7.17
CA PHE A 53 2.95 -2.50 -7.53
C PHE A 53 3.63 -3.01 -8.81
N ILE A 54 3.60 -2.22 -9.90
CA ILE A 54 4.22 -2.60 -11.19
C ILE A 54 5.76 -2.60 -11.12
N GLY A 55 6.34 -1.63 -10.42
CA GLY A 55 7.78 -1.48 -10.27
C GLY A 55 8.39 -2.60 -9.43
N ASN A 56 7.70 -3.05 -8.38
CA ASN A 56 8.17 -4.15 -7.53
C ASN A 56 7.81 -5.53 -8.07
N SER A 57 6.82 -5.66 -8.97
CA SER A 57 6.54 -6.95 -9.63
C SER A 57 7.62 -7.40 -10.61
N ASN A 58 8.57 -6.51 -10.95
CA ASN A 58 9.65 -6.76 -11.92
C ASN A 58 11.06 -6.53 -11.35
N SER A 59 11.22 -6.22 -10.06
CA SER A 59 12.53 -5.99 -9.45
C SER A 59 12.98 -7.21 -8.64
N ALA A 60 14.15 -7.77 -8.99
CA ALA A 60 14.79 -8.87 -8.23
C ALA A 60 15.32 -8.45 -6.85
N ASN A 61 15.20 -7.16 -6.50
CA ASN A 61 15.69 -6.54 -5.27
C ASN A 61 14.63 -5.64 -4.60
N GLY A 62 13.37 -5.69 -5.04
CA GLY A 62 12.28 -5.06 -4.31
C GLY A 62 11.81 -6.02 -3.22
N THR A 63 12.14 -5.76 -1.96
CA THR A 63 11.48 -6.42 -0.83
C THR A 63 9.96 -6.40 -1.09
N PHE A 64 9.24 -7.54 -1.10
CA PHE A 64 9.40 -8.72 -0.25
C PHE A 64 9.84 -10.01 -0.98
N ALA A 65 11.08 -10.39 -0.65
CA ALA A 65 11.79 -11.68 -0.79
C ALA A 65 12.47 -12.03 -2.13
N PHE A 66 13.81 -12.19 -2.03
CA PHE A 66 14.69 -12.92 -2.95
C PHE A 66 14.20 -14.35 -3.24
N PRO A 67 14.63 -14.98 -4.34
CA PRO A 67 14.56 -16.44 -4.46
C PRO A 67 15.42 -17.05 -3.34
N ASN A 68 14.75 -17.51 -2.29
CA ASN A 68 15.40 -18.11 -1.14
C ASN A 68 15.77 -19.56 -1.49
N TYR A 69 17.03 -19.78 -1.85
CA TYR A 69 17.63 -21.11 -2.01
C TYR A 69 18.09 -21.70 -0.67
N ASN A 70 17.31 -21.55 0.41
CA ASN A 70 17.50 -22.32 1.64
C ASN A 70 16.25 -23.15 1.96
N MET A 71 16.47 -24.44 2.19
CA MET A 71 15.39 -25.44 2.30
C MET A 71 14.55 -25.33 3.58
N VAL A 72 14.92 -24.53 4.60
CA VAL A 72 14.09 -24.32 5.79
C VAL A 72 14.42 -22.95 6.40
N THR A 73 13.61 -21.92 6.13
CA THR A 73 13.62 -20.66 6.90
C THR A 73 12.20 -20.14 7.09
N SER A 74 11.95 -19.54 8.25
CA SER A 74 10.70 -18.89 8.62
C SER A 74 10.33 -17.79 7.63
N SER A 75 9.26 -17.99 6.85
CA SER A 75 8.81 -17.03 5.85
C SER A 75 7.86 -16.02 6.48
N GLN A 76 8.22 -14.74 6.49
CA GLN A 76 7.28 -13.65 6.69
C GLN A 76 6.67 -13.28 5.33
N GLN A 77 5.35 -13.35 5.22
CA GLN A 77 4.62 -12.94 4.01
C GLN A 77 3.67 -11.83 4.40
N SER A 78 3.96 -10.60 3.95
CA SER A 78 3.09 -9.44 4.10
C SER A 78 2.45 -9.07 2.77
N ILE A 79 1.14 -8.85 2.77
CA ILE A 79 0.40 -8.30 1.63
C ILE A 79 -0.12 -6.94 2.06
N MET A 80 0.35 -5.89 1.40
CA MET A 80 -0.09 -4.52 1.64
C MET A 80 -0.73 -3.95 0.36
N PHE A 81 -2.00 -3.53 0.46
CA PHE A 81 -2.76 -2.96 -0.65
C PHE A 81 -3.59 -1.78 -0.16
N ASN A 82 -3.28 -0.56 -0.64
CA ASN A 82 -3.87 0.68 -0.14
C ASN A 82 -4.35 1.62 -1.27
N PRO A 83 -5.32 1.26 -2.13
CA PRO A 83 -5.84 2.18 -3.13
C PRO A 83 -6.59 3.36 -2.48
N THR A 84 -6.34 4.55 -3.01
CA THR A 84 -7.11 5.75 -2.68
C THR A 84 -7.71 6.32 -3.96
N ILE A 85 -9.01 6.57 -3.91
CA ILE A 85 -9.79 7.14 -5.01
C ILE A 85 -10.34 8.49 -4.57
N PHE A 86 -10.32 9.44 -5.49
CA PHE A 86 -10.82 10.80 -5.29
C PHE A 86 -11.95 11.07 -6.26
N GLY A 87 -13.15 11.34 -5.76
CA GLY A 87 -14.23 11.95 -6.53
C GLY A 87 -14.17 13.46 -6.37
N LYS A 88 -14.27 14.22 -7.47
CA LYS A 88 -14.33 15.68 -7.40
C LYS A 88 -15.56 16.17 -8.16
N TYR A 89 -16.23 17.17 -7.61
CA TYR A 89 -17.36 17.86 -8.22
C TYR A 89 -17.07 19.35 -8.33
N PHE A 90 -17.12 19.89 -9.54
CA PHE A 90 -16.70 21.26 -9.84
C PHE A 90 -17.86 22.23 -9.59
N LEU A 91 -17.78 22.97 -8.47
CA LEU A 91 -18.79 23.96 -8.09
C LEU A 91 -18.72 25.22 -8.96
N THR A 92 -17.50 25.61 -9.32
CA THR A 92 -17.19 26.70 -10.25
C THR A 92 -15.97 26.32 -11.09
N ASP A 93 -15.60 27.14 -12.07
CA ASP A 93 -14.38 26.91 -12.86
C ASP A 93 -13.08 27.02 -12.03
N LYS A 94 -13.18 27.53 -10.79
CA LYS A 94 -12.04 27.71 -9.87
C LYS A 94 -12.21 26.98 -8.56
N SER A 95 -13.29 26.20 -8.36
CA SER A 95 -13.50 25.51 -7.10
C SER A 95 -14.22 24.19 -7.25
N ALA A 96 -13.89 23.25 -6.38
CA ALA A 96 -14.54 21.96 -6.33
C ALA A 96 -14.61 21.41 -4.92
N VAL A 97 -15.58 20.52 -4.72
CA VAL A 97 -15.66 19.65 -3.56
C VAL A 97 -15.02 18.32 -3.93
N ARG A 98 -14.24 17.78 -2.99
CA ARG A 98 -13.54 16.50 -3.11
C ARG A 98 -14.09 15.53 -2.08
N LEU A 99 -14.27 14.29 -2.51
CA LEU A 99 -14.52 13.13 -1.67
C LEU A 99 -13.35 12.16 -1.84
N ARG A 100 -12.80 11.69 -0.73
CA ARG A 100 -11.73 10.69 -0.68
C ARG A 100 -12.27 9.39 -0.12
N LEU A 101 -11.98 8.28 -0.78
CA LEU A 101 -12.23 6.93 -0.30
C LEU A 101 -10.92 6.15 -0.37
N GLY A 102 -10.44 5.72 0.79
CA GLY A 102 -9.26 4.87 0.92
C GLY A 102 -9.65 3.50 1.49
N ILE A 103 -9.06 2.45 0.94
CA ILE A 103 -9.15 1.10 1.52
C ILE A 103 -7.73 0.62 1.70
N GLY A 104 -7.38 0.19 2.91
CA GLY A 104 -6.09 -0.40 3.23
C GLY A 104 -6.26 -1.83 3.73
N ILE A 105 -5.48 -2.76 3.20
CA ILE A 105 -5.40 -4.13 3.70
C ILE A 105 -3.94 -4.42 3.95
N ASN A 106 -3.63 -4.78 5.19
CA ASN A 106 -2.31 -5.23 5.59
C ASN A 106 -2.45 -6.54 6.36
N ASN A 107 -2.08 -7.64 5.70
CA ASN A 107 -2.09 -8.97 6.30
C ASN A 107 -0.64 -9.45 6.44
N ASP A 108 -0.23 -9.78 7.65
CA ASP A 108 1.08 -10.35 7.94
C ASP A 108 0.92 -11.78 8.44
N THR A 109 1.66 -12.72 7.85
CA THR A 109 1.75 -14.08 8.37
C THR A 109 3.18 -14.38 8.73
N ARG A 110 3.41 -14.64 10.01
CA ARG A 110 4.68 -15.09 10.57
C ARG A 110 4.58 -16.56 10.91
N ARG A 111 5.63 -17.30 10.58
CA ARG A 111 5.73 -18.74 10.84
C ARG A 111 7.04 -19.00 11.53
N GLN A 112 7.04 -19.88 12.52
CA GLN A 112 8.26 -20.32 13.19
C GLN A 112 8.28 -21.83 13.33
N PHE A 113 9.39 -22.43 12.92
CA PHE A 113 9.65 -23.85 13.19
C PHE A 113 10.04 -24.02 14.66
N ILE A 114 9.41 -24.98 15.32
CA ILE A 114 9.66 -25.34 16.70
C ILE A 114 9.77 -26.86 16.83
N TYR A 115 10.42 -27.30 17.89
CA TYR A 115 10.52 -28.72 18.24
C TYR A 115 9.13 -29.35 18.45
N ASP A 116 8.87 -30.52 17.85
CA ASP A 116 7.63 -31.28 18.05
C ASP A 116 7.73 -32.16 19.29
N ASP A 117 6.98 -31.82 20.34
CA ASP A 117 7.08 -32.49 21.64
C ASP A 117 6.62 -33.95 21.58
N VAL A 118 5.59 -34.24 20.77
CA VAL A 118 4.94 -35.56 20.74
C VAL A 118 5.69 -36.49 19.79
N ALA A 119 6.04 -36.01 18.60
CA ALA A 119 6.75 -36.81 17.61
C ALA A 119 8.16 -37.20 18.10
N ASN A 120 8.79 -36.37 18.92
CA ASN A 120 10.12 -36.67 19.44
C ASN A 120 10.13 -37.44 20.76
N LEU A 121 9.00 -37.63 21.44
CA LEU A 121 8.94 -38.39 22.71
C LEU A 121 9.44 -39.83 22.56
N SER A 122 9.19 -40.45 21.40
CA SER A 122 9.62 -41.82 21.06
C SER A 122 10.83 -41.87 20.13
N ASN A 123 11.45 -40.72 19.80
CA ASN A 123 12.56 -40.65 18.85
C ASN A 123 13.92 -40.74 19.59
N PRO A 124 14.70 -41.82 19.40
CA PRO A 124 16.00 -41.96 20.06
C PRO A 124 17.06 -40.95 19.58
N LEU A 125 16.81 -40.26 18.45
CA LEU A 125 17.70 -39.25 17.87
C LEU A 125 17.14 -37.82 18.00
N ALA A 126 16.17 -37.62 18.90
CA ALA A 126 15.52 -36.33 19.13
C ALA A 126 16.47 -35.19 19.54
N ASN A 127 17.63 -35.50 20.13
CA ASN A 127 18.60 -34.50 20.61
C ASN A 127 19.49 -33.91 19.50
N ASN A 128 19.27 -34.28 18.24
CA ASN A 128 20.04 -33.77 17.11
C ASN A 128 19.13 -32.94 16.20
N TRP A 129 19.50 -31.67 15.99
CA TRP A 129 18.79 -30.75 15.12
C TRP A 129 18.65 -31.33 13.69
N LEU A 130 19.59 -32.12 13.17
CA LEU A 130 19.42 -32.69 11.83
C LEU A 130 18.33 -33.79 11.73
N THR A 131 17.83 -34.30 12.85
CA THR A 131 16.90 -35.45 12.90
C THR A 131 15.69 -35.26 13.80
N GLU A 132 15.59 -34.12 14.49
CA GLU A 132 14.41 -33.80 15.30
C GLU A 132 13.20 -33.52 14.39
N ALA A 133 12.04 -34.02 14.80
CA ALA A 133 10.79 -33.61 14.19
C ALA A 133 10.47 -32.17 14.59
N GLN A 134 10.05 -31.35 13.63
CA GLN A 134 9.65 -29.98 13.87
C GLN A 134 8.20 -29.76 13.47
N THR A 135 7.51 -28.94 14.23
CA THR A 135 6.18 -28.42 13.90
C THR A 135 6.24 -26.91 13.72
N VAL A 136 5.15 -26.30 13.27
CA VAL A 136 5.12 -24.88 12.89
C VAL A 136 4.11 -24.12 13.72
N ASP A 137 4.59 -23.13 14.44
CA ASP A 137 3.77 -22.09 15.02
C ASP A 137 3.51 -21.01 13.96
N VAL A 138 2.29 -20.48 13.94
CA VAL A 138 1.85 -19.46 12.98
C VAL A 138 1.13 -18.34 13.71
N MET A 139 1.55 -17.10 13.45
CA MET A 139 0.82 -15.88 13.81
C MET A 139 0.29 -15.24 12.52
N LYS A 140 -0.98 -14.86 12.51
CA LYS A 140 -1.61 -14.11 11.44
C LYS A 140 -2.19 -12.83 11.99
N GLU A 141 -1.76 -11.71 11.43
CA GLU A 141 -2.25 -10.38 11.75
C GLU A 141 -3.07 -9.87 10.56
N TYR A 142 -4.27 -9.41 10.83
CA TYR A 142 -5.20 -8.85 9.86
C TYR A 142 -5.51 -7.42 10.24
N ASN A 143 -5.03 -6.47 9.43
CA ASN A 143 -5.36 -5.07 9.56
C ASN A 143 -6.13 -4.61 8.32
N THR A 144 -7.35 -4.12 8.52
CA THR A 144 -8.14 -3.52 7.45
C THR A 144 -8.50 -2.09 7.81
N GLN A 145 -8.15 -1.15 6.96
CA GLN A 145 -8.45 0.26 7.10
C GLN A 145 -9.50 0.68 6.06
N VAL A 146 -10.48 1.45 6.50
CA VAL A 146 -11.39 2.17 5.61
C VAL A 146 -11.32 3.64 5.96
N GLU A 147 -11.15 4.48 4.95
CA GLU A 147 -10.98 5.91 5.11
C GLU A 147 -11.96 6.69 4.25
N LEU A 148 -12.54 7.73 4.85
CA LEU A 148 -13.41 8.68 4.18
C LEU A 148 -12.94 10.10 4.48
N GLY A 149 -12.83 10.91 3.42
CA GLY A 149 -12.47 12.31 3.52
C GLY A 149 -13.39 13.19 2.69
N ILE A 150 -13.64 14.40 3.17
CA ILE A 150 -14.37 15.44 2.43
C ILE A 150 -13.61 16.76 2.50
N GLY A 151 -13.41 17.37 1.35
CA GLY A 151 -12.58 18.55 1.22
C GLY A 151 -13.09 19.54 0.20
N TYR A 152 -12.44 20.70 0.22
CA TYR A 152 -12.67 21.79 -0.71
C TYR A 152 -11.34 22.21 -1.32
N GLU A 153 -11.32 22.38 -2.64
CA GLU A 153 -10.13 22.80 -3.39
C GLU A 153 -10.42 24.06 -4.21
N TYR A 154 -9.46 24.98 -4.20
CA TYR A 154 -9.41 26.14 -5.05
C TYR A 154 -8.39 25.92 -6.16
N ARG A 155 -8.74 26.29 -7.39
CA ARG A 155 -7.98 26.01 -8.60
C ARG A 155 -7.56 27.27 -9.31
N ARG A 156 -6.36 27.25 -9.87
CA ARG A 156 -5.84 28.26 -10.78
C ARG A 156 -5.23 27.60 -12.01
N THR A 157 -5.78 27.95 -13.16
CA THR A 157 -5.33 27.45 -14.45
C THR A 157 -4.25 28.35 -15.05
N LEU A 158 -3.21 27.73 -15.58
CA LEU A 158 -2.26 28.33 -16.50
C LEU A 158 -2.06 27.39 -17.69
N TRP A 159 -2.62 27.75 -18.86
CA TRP A 159 -2.50 26.98 -20.08
C TRP A 159 -3.11 25.56 -19.93
N ARG A 160 -2.31 24.50 -20.08
CA ARG A 160 -2.73 23.10 -19.87
C ARG A 160 -2.48 22.57 -18.45
N VAL A 161 -1.94 23.41 -17.57
CA VAL A 161 -1.62 23.05 -16.19
C VAL A 161 -2.63 23.73 -15.27
N GLN A 162 -3.21 22.97 -14.36
CA GLN A 162 -4.09 23.49 -13.33
C GLN A 162 -3.47 23.25 -11.96
N GLY A 163 -3.00 24.33 -11.35
CA GLY A 163 -2.60 24.30 -9.94
C GLY A 163 -3.85 24.31 -9.06
N TYR A 164 -3.79 23.63 -7.93
CA TYR A 164 -4.86 23.66 -6.94
C TYR A 164 -4.30 23.59 -5.52
N ALA A 165 -5.04 24.17 -4.59
CA ALA A 165 -4.75 24.10 -3.17
C ALA A 165 -6.06 24.00 -2.39
N GLY A 166 -6.05 23.26 -1.29
CA GLY A 166 -7.28 22.98 -0.56
C GLY A 166 -7.03 22.47 0.84
N ALA A 167 -8.14 22.19 1.51
CA ALA A 167 -8.17 21.56 2.80
C ALA A 167 -9.25 20.47 2.81
N GLU A 168 -8.99 19.41 3.57
CA GLU A 168 -9.89 18.27 3.71
C GLU A 168 -9.90 17.82 5.17
N VAL A 169 -11.05 17.34 5.63
CA VAL A 169 -11.18 16.61 6.88
C VAL A 169 -11.46 15.15 6.58
N PHE A 170 -10.90 14.26 7.39
CA PHE A 170 -11.04 12.83 7.17
C PHE A 170 -11.19 12.06 8.47
N ALA A 171 -11.77 10.87 8.34
CA ALA A 171 -11.78 9.85 9.36
C ALA A 171 -11.47 8.49 8.72
N ALA A 172 -10.71 7.67 9.43
CA ALA A 172 -10.44 6.30 9.06
C ALA A 172 -10.66 5.38 10.25
N TYR A 173 -11.18 4.20 9.96
CA TYR A 173 -11.35 3.13 10.94
C TYR A 173 -10.44 1.97 10.56
N VAL A 174 -9.64 1.50 11.51
CA VAL A 174 -8.73 0.36 11.37
C VAL A 174 -9.26 -0.77 12.22
N PHE A 175 -9.64 -1.86 11.56
CA PHE A 175 -9.94 -3.14 12.18
C PHE A 175 -8.64 -3.89 12.38
N HIS A 176 -8.40 -4.35 13.62
CA HIS A 176 -7.24 -5.15 13.97
C HIS A 176 -7.69 -6.53 14.50
N LYS A 177 -6.95 -7.56 14.10
CA LYS A 177 -7.20 -8.92 14.54
C LYS A 177 -5.96 -9.79 14.43
N GLU A 178 -5.65 -10.53 15.49
CA GLU A 178 -4.56 -11.51 15.48
C GLU A 178 -5.06 -12.91 15.78
N TYR A 179 -4.44 -13.87 15.10
CA TYR A 179 -4.68 -15.28 15.29
C TYR A 179 -3.38 -16.04 15.45
N TYR A 180 -3.38 -16.97 16.39
CA TYR A 180 -2.25 -17.83 16.69
C TYR A 180 -2.65 -19.29 16.49
N LYS A 181 -1.99 -19.97 15.57
CA LYS A 181 -2.06 -21.42 15.44
C LYS A 181 -0.77 -22.02 16.00
N ARG A 182 -0.91 -22.85 17.02
CA ARG A 182 0.22 -23.53 17.66
C ARG A 182 0.44 -24.89 16.99
N GLY A 183 1.67 -25.20 16.63
CA GLY A 183 2.08 -26.48 16.07
C GLY A 183 1.94 -27.61 17.08
N ASN A 184 2.38 -27.38 18.33
CA ASN A 184 2.20 -28.32 19.43
C ASN A 184 0.84 -28.11 20.14
N THR A 185 0.01 -29.15 20.16
CA THR A 185 -1.34 -29.12 20.77
C THR A 185 -1.26 -29.40 22.27
N MET A 186 -2.03 -28.64 23.07
CA MET A 186 -2.19 -28.93 24.50
C MET A 186 -3.05 -30.20 24.66
N SER A 187 -2.52 -31.18 25.40
CA SER A 187 -3.19 -32.47 25.63
C SER A 187 -2.91 -32.96 27.06
N PHE A 188 -3.58 -34.03 27.50
CA PHE A 188 -3.35 -34.60 28.84
C PHE A 188 -1.89 -34.98 29.08
N THR A 189 -1.20 -35.46 28.03
CA THR A 189 0.20 -35.88 28.06
C THR A 189 1.19 -34.75 27.75
N ASN A 190 0.71 -33.60 27.26
CA ASN A 190 1.52 -32.42 26.97
C ASN A 190 0.77 -31.17 27.43
N GLN A 191 0.79 -30.91 28.74
CA GLN A 191 0.01 -29.85 29.38
C GLN A 191 0.64 -28.46 29.19
N THR A 192 1.96 -28.40 28.96
CA THR A 192 2.73 -27.17 28.70
C THR A 192 3.58 -27.31 27.45
N PRO A 193 2.96 -27.35 26.25
CA PRO A 193 3.69 -27.60 25.01
C PRO A 193 4.67 -26.48 24.68
N THR A 194 5.76 -26.87 24.04
CA THR A 194 6.75 -25.95 23.50
C THR A 194 6.08 -25.07 22.43
N THR A 195 6.29 -23.76 22.50
CA THR A 195 5.70 -22.78 21.58
C THR A 195 6.66 -21.61 21.38
N TYR A 196 6.50 -20.90 20.27
CA TYR A 196 7.17 -19.64 20.02
C TYR A 196 6.30 -18.45 20.42
N ASP A 197 6.89 -17.53 21.19
CA ASP A 197 6.30 -16.23 21.47
C ASP A 197 6.70 -15.24 20.38
N PHE A 198 5.73 -14.83 19.56
CA PHE A 198 5.95 -13.89 18.45
C PHE A 198 6.12 -12.43 18.92
N THR A 199 5.81 -12.13 20.18
CA THR A 199 5.99 -10.81 20.80
C THR A 199 7.40 -10.67 21.39
N THR A 200 7.84 -11.65 22.17
CA THR A 200 9.18 -11.61 22.81
C THR A 200 10.28 -12.25 21.97
N GLY A 201 9.93 -13.05 20.97
CA GLY A 201 10.87 -13.72 20.08
C GLY A 201 11.54 -14.96 20.68
N VAL A 202 10.97 -15.52 21.75
CA VAL A 202 11.57 -16.61 22.54
C VAL A 202 10.73 -17.88 22.45
N VAL A 203 11.39 -19.05 22.49
CA VAL A 203 10.73 -20.35 22.64
C VAL A 203 10.51 -20.64 24.12
N GLY A 204 9.32 -21.08 24.51
CA GLY A 204 9.02 -21.46 25.89
C GLY A 204 7.85 -22.44 26.01
N ASN A 205 7.53 -22.78 27.25
CA ASN A 205 6.49 -23.76 27.61
C ASN A 205 5.45 -23.12 28.57
N PRO A 206 4.72 -22.08 28.13
CA PRO A 206 3.80 -21.37 28.99
C PRO A 206 2.55 -22.22 29.30
N ALA A 207 2.03 -22.09 30.52
CA ALA A 207 0.79 -22.76 30.93
C ALA A 207 -0.47 -22.21 30.24
N ILE A 208 -0.39 -20.97 29.73
CA ILE A 208 -1.46 -20.29 28.99
C ILE A 208 -0.88 -19.78 27.68
N ARG A 209 -1.61 -19.93 26.58
CA ARG A 209 -1.19 -19.45 25.25
C ARG A 209 -2.29 -18.64 24.61
N LEU A 210 -1.92 -17.48 24.08
CA LEU A 210 -2.80 -16.66 23.25
C LEU A 210 -3.11 -17.42 21.95
N MET A 211 -4.40 -17.46 21.61
CA MET A 211 -4.94 -18.10 20.41
C MET A 211 -5.57 -17.07 19.46
N GLU A 212 -6.14 -16.01 20.01
CA GLU A 212 -6.78 -14.94 19.28
C GLU A 212 -6.69 -13.67 20.11
N VAL A 213 -6.41 -12.54 19.46
CA VAL A 213 -6.55 -11.19 20.03
C VAL A 213 -7.57 -10.45 19.17
N ARG A 214 -8.56 -9.86 19.82
CA ARG A 214 -9.60 -9.04 19.19
C ARG A 214 -9.57 -7.64 19.78
N GLY A 215 -9.93 -6.64 19.00
CA GLY A 215 -9.87 -5.25 19.47
C GLY A 215 -8.55 -4.62 19.04
N GLY A 216 -8.07 -3.60 19.76
CA GLY A 216 -6.98 -2.77 19.26
C GLY A 216 -7.37 -1.95 18.01
N ASN A 217 -8.67 -1.82 17.74
CA ASN A 217 -9.16 -1.06 16.60
C ASN A 217 -8.80 0.42 16.79
N ALA A 218 -8.38 1.07 15.71
CA ALA A 218 -7.99 2.47 15.75
C ALA A 218 -8.94 3.34 14.92
N ILE A 219 -9.29 4.50 15.47
CA ILE A 219 -9.98 5.57 14.75
C ILE A 219 -8.95 6.67 14.53
N ASN A 220 -8.59 6.90 13.27
CA ASN A 220 -7.79 8.05 12.87
C ASN A 220 -8.72 9.16 12.41
N TYR A 221 -8.50 10.39 12.86
CA TYR A 221 -9.32 11.52 12.43
C TYR A 221 -8.47 12.77 12.39
N GLY A 222 -8.73 13.64 11.43
CA GLY A 222 -7.89 14.81 11.26
C GLY A 222 -8.24 15.68 10.08
N GLY A 223 -7.34 16.60 9.81
CA GLY A 223 -7.37 17.47 8.65
C GLY A 223 -6.11 17.31 7.83
N THR A 224 -6.21 17.65 6.55
CA THR A 224 -5.07 17.80 5.65
C THR A 224 -5.20 19.12 4.91
N ILE A 225 -4.07 19.79 4.72
CA ILE A 225 -3.96 20.86 3.73
C ILE A 225 -3.11 20.32 2.58
N PHE A 226 -3.53 20.63 1.36
CA PHE A 226 -2.90 20.06 0.18
C PHE A 226 -2.69 21.09 -0.91
N THR A 227 -1.67 20.88 -1.73
CA THR A 227 -1.37 21.67 -2.91
C THR A 227 -0.83 20.78 -4.00
N GLY A 228 -1.21 21.03 -5.24
CA GLY A 228 -0.85 20.18 -6.35
C GLY A 228 -1.00 20.85 -7.71
N ALA A 229 -0.62 20.12 -8.75
CA ALA A 229 -0.79 20.55 -10.12
C ALA A 229 -1.16 19.37 -11.01
N ASP A 230 -2.18 19.56 -11.85
CA ASP A 230 -2.62 18.62 -12.86
C ASP A 230 -2.21 19.11 -14.25
N LEU A 231 -1.59 18.24 -15.06
CA LEU A 231 -1.35 18.44 -16.48
C LEU A 231 -2.43 17.71 -17.29
N PHE A 232 -3.19 18.47 -18.07
CA PHE A 232 -4.25 17.90 -18.92
C PHE A 232 -3.67 17.46 -20.27
N LEU A 233 -3.71 16.14 -20.50
CA LEU A 233 -3.31 15.53 -21.78
C LEU A 233 -4.44 15.64 -22.82
N SER A 234 -5.68 15.55 -22.35
CA SER A 234 -6.90 15.68 -23.15
C SER A 234 -8.04 16.21 -22.27
N LYS A 235 -9.22 16.44 -22.86
CA LYS A 235 -10.41 16.94 -22.16
C LYS A 235 -10.84 16.10 -20.95
N ASN A 236 -10.51 14.80 -20.94
CA ASN A 236 -11.01 13.85 -19.94
C ASN A 236 -9.89 13.14 -19.16
N ILE A 237 -8.61 13.45 -19.44
CA ILE A 237 -7.47 12.76 -18.83
C ILE A 237 -6.43 13.79 -18.42
N SER A 238 -6.09 13.77 -17.14
CA SER A 238 -4.97 14.51 -16.56
C SER A 238 -4.03 13.57 -15.80
N ILE A 239 -2.79 14.00 -15.66
CA ILE A 239 -1.80 13.40 -14.76
C ILE A 239 -1.32 14.53 -13.86
N GLY A 240 -1.29 14.29 -12.56
CA GLY A 240 -0.93 15.31 -11.58
C GLY A 240 -0.07 14.78 -10.46
N ALA A 241 0.47 15.73 -9.71
CA ALA A 241 1.17 15.48 -8.46
C ALA A 241 0.55 16.35 -7.36
N GLU A 242 0.38 15.76 -6.19
CA GLU A 242 -0.17 16.40 -5.00
C GLU A 242 0.82 16.27 -3.85
N PHE A 243 0.91 17.32 -3.05
CA PHE A 243 1.61 17.35 -1.78
C PHE A 243 0.60 17.59 -0.68
N ASP A 244 0.58 16.68 0.29
CA ASP A 244 -0.33 16.72 1.43
C ASP A 244 0.45 16.96 2.72
N LEU A 245 -0.10 17.81 3.59
CA LEU A 245 0.33 17.95 4.97
C LEU A 245 -0.81 17.54 5.89
N PHE A 246 -0.65 16.40 6.54
CA PHE A 246 -1.64 15.83 7.44
C PHE A 246 -1.41 16.27 8.89
N ILE A 247 -2.51 16.56 9.58
CA ILE A 247 -2.57 16.72 11.03
C ILE A 247 -3.74 15.85 11.51
N PHE A 248 -3.44 14.83 12.30
CA PHE A 248 -4.47 13.89 12.77
C PHE A 248 -4.17 13.38 14.17
N GLY A 249 -5.24 12.94 14.84
CA GLY A 249 -5.18 12.16 16.06
C GLY A 249 -5.57 10.71 15.79
N THR A 250 -5.13 9.84 16.69
CA THR A 250 -5.49 8.42 16.70
C THR A 250 -6.08 8.09 18.06
N TYR A 251 -7.22 7.42 18.04
CA TYR A 251 -7.83 6.83 19.22
C TYR A 251 -7.87 5.31 19.04
N THR A 252 -7.35 4.56 20.00
CA THR A 252 -7.29 3.09 19.93
C THR A 252 -8.18 2.49 21.02
N THR A 253 -8.97 1.49 20.65
CA THR A 253 -9.76 0.70 21.60
C THR A 253 -8.90 -0.33 22.30
N GLU A 254 -9.31 -0.79 23.47
CA GLU A 254 -8.63 -1.88 24.18
C GLU A 254 -8.55 -3.17 23.34
N GLU A 255 -7.52 -3.97 23.61
CA GLU A 255 -7.34 -5.34 23.10
C GLU A 255 -7.93 -6.34 24.11
N VAL A 256 -8.57 -7.39 23.61
CA VAL A 256 -9.26 -8.45 24.38
C VAL A 256 -8.88 -9.83 23.85
#